data_AF-A0A7X8RCL8-F1
#
_entry.id   AF-A0A7X8RCL8-F1
#
_cell.length_a   1.000
_cell.length_b   1.000
_cell.length_c   1.000
_cell.angle_alpha   90.00
_cell.angle_beta   90.00
_cell.angle_gamma   90.00
#
_symmetry.space_group_name_H-M   'P 1'
#
loop_
_entity.id
_entity.type
_entity.pdbx_description
1 polymer ?
#
loop_
_entity_poly.entity_id
_entity_poly.type
_entity_poly.pdbx_seq_one_letter_code
_entity_poly.pdbx_strand_id
1 'polypeptide(L)'
;MANKKNLQKETALATKREKQQLTVSERFTNKVIEEFTGGVGEIQLSDFQRRLAQNYFMAVDIALKTAEVNRQRKRKNKDPLPVTWENIDMQELARDVVTYARIGLDPSQKNHINPIPYKNNAKNKYDIGFIEGYRGIELKAVKYGLDVPDAVIVELVHKNDTFKVIKKDMNNKYESYEFEVVNPFDRGEIIGGFYYHAYKDNPEKNKIVTFTLADIEKRKPQYASVEFWGGEKTVWEDGKPAGKEKVEGWYEKMCWKTIYRAAYNDITIDSQKIDDDYLRAKQMDMKMAEARVEAEIDENANQEIIDIEGEIVDDTGPDIEVEHEEPHPEPAKDIDGQVTLDAGPGY
;
A
#
# COMPACT_ATOMS: atom_id res chain seq x y z
N MET A 1 -49.96 -16.70 44.00
CA MET A 1 -49.24 -17.47 42.94
C MET A 1 -49.07 -16.72 41.60
N ALA A 2 -49.80 -15.62 41.32
CA ALA A 2 -49.68 -14.88 40.07
C ALA A 2 -48.36 -14.08 39.90
N ASN A 3 -47.76 -13.62 41.00
CA ASN A 3 -46.60 -12.71 40.94
C ASN A 3 -45.27 -13.40 40.61
N LYS A 4 -45.10 -14.70 40.93
CA LYS A 4 -43.90 -15.48 40.55
C LYS A 4 -43.87 -15.81 39.05
N LYS A 5 -45.03 -15.99 38.40
CA LYS A 5 -45.14 -16.31 36.97
C LYS A 5 -44.83 -15.10 36.08
N ASN A 6 -45.17 -13.88 36.52
CA ASN A 6 -44.83 -12.66 35.81
C ASN A 6 -43.34 -12.32 35.96
N LEU A 7 -42.79 -12.47 37.17
CA LEU A 7 -41.36 -12.27 37.39
C LEU A 7 -40.52 -13.26 36.54
N GLN A 8 -40.89 -14.53 36.49
CA GLN A 8 -40.23 -15.55 35.64
C GLN A 8 -40.42 -15.30 34.14
N LYS A 9 -41.54 -14.71 33.70
CA LYS A 9 -41.74 -14.29 32.30
C LYS A 9 -40.89 -13.08 31.94
N GLU A 10 -40.74 -12.11 32.83
CA GLU A 10 -39.86 -10.96 32.64
C GLU A 10 -38.39 -11.35 32.69
N THR A 11 -37.98 -12.27 33.59
CA THR A 11 -36.62 -12.81 33.57
C THR A 11 -36.38 -13.64 32.30
N ALA A 12 -37.34 -14.46 31.87
CA ALA A 12 -37.21 -15.21 30.61
C ALA A 12 -37.20 -14.30 29.37
N LEU A 13 -37.90 -13.15 29.39
CA LEU A 13 -37.86 -12.18 28.28
C LEU A 13 -36.56 -11.35 28.30
N ALA A 14 -36.01 -11.07 29.48
CA ALA A 14 -34.70 -10.43 29.66
C ALA A 14 -33.55 -11.37 29.21
N THR A 15 -33.57 -12.63 29.63
CA THR A 15 -32.57 -13.64 29.21
C THR A 15 -32.70 -14.03 27.73
N LYS A 16 -33.88 -13.83 27.10
CA LYS A 16 -34.08 -14.03 25.66
C LYS A 16 -33.61 -12.82 24.82
N ARG A 17 -33.50 -11.63 25.41
CA ARG A 17 -32.84 -10.46 24.79
C ARG A 17 -31.30 -10.55 24.86
N GLU A 18 -30.74 -11.25 25.84
CA GLU A 18 -29.28 -11.46 25.98
C GLU A 18 -28.67 -12.47 24.97
N LYS A 19 -29.48 -13.14 24.15
CA LYS A 19 -29.00 -14.03 23.06
C LYS A 19 -29.46 -13.60 21.67
N GLN A 20 -29.75 -12.33 21.46
CA GLN A 20 -29.67 -11.80 20.10
C GLN A 20 -28.17 -11.74 19.76
N GLN A 21 -27.70 -12.67 18.92
CA GLN A 21 -26.32 -12.62 18.43
C GLN A 21 -26.13 -11.24 17.79
N LEU A 22 -25.27 -10.42 18.40
CA LEU A 22 -24.90 -9.12 17.86
C LEU A 22 -24.53 -9.27 16.38
N THR A 23 -25.05 -8.38 15.54
CA THR A 23 -24.70 -8.34 14.13
C THR A 23 -23.20 -8.12 13.97
N VAL A 24 -22.63 -8.53 12.83
CA VAL A 24 -21.20 -8.33 12.57
C VAL A 24 -20.80 -6.85 12.70
N SER A 25 -21.66 -5.93 12.23
CA SER A 25 -21.45 -4.49 12.35
C SER A 25 -21.44 -4.01 13.81
N GLU A 26 -22.36 -4.50 14.63
CA GLU A 26 -22.39 -4.19 16.07
C GLU A 26 -21.16 -4.76 16.78
N ARG A 27 -20.75 -6.00 16.47
CA ARG A 27 -19.54 -6.62 17.03
C ARG A 27 -18.27 -5.84 16.67
N PHE A 28 -18.15 -5.43 15.41
CA PHE A 28 -17.01 -4.64 14.94
C PHE A 28 -17.01 -3.25 15.58
N THR A 29 -18.15 -2.56 15.55
CA THR A 29 -18.30 -1.23 16.16
C THR A 29 -17.94 -1.29 17.64
N ASN A 30 -18.47 -2.26 18.40
CA ASN A 30 -18.17 -2.41 19.82
C ASN A 30 -16.67 -2.64 20.08
N LYS A 31 -15.99 -3.44 19.26
CA LYS A 31 -14.54 -3.64 19.38
C LYS A 31 -13.74 -2.38 19.06
N VAL A 32 -14.10 -1.66 18.01
CA VAL A 32 -13.48 -0.36 17.69
C VAL A 32 -13.66 0.61 18.86
N ILE A 33 -14.82 0.58 19.51
CA ILE A 33 -15.11 1.41 20.69
C ILE A 33 -14.23 1.02 21.87
N GLU A 34 -14.12 -0.27 22.18
CA GLU A 34 -13.23 -0.79 23.24
C GLU A 34 -11.78 -0.32 23.02
N GLU A 35 -11.30 -0.34 21.77
CA GLU A 35 -9.95 0.11 21.42
C GLU A 35 -9.81 1.65 21.47
N PHE A 36 -10.89 2.41 21.20
CA PHE A 36 -10.88 3.87 21.38
C PHE A 36 -10.82 4.29 22.85
N THR A 37 -11.47 3.57 23.76
CA THR A 37 -11.60 3.96 25.18
C THR A 37 -10.46 3.47 26.07
N GLY A 38 -9.59 2.57 25.60
CA GLY A 38 -8.31 2.26 26.24
C GLY A 38 -8.44 1.88 27.73
N GLY A 39 -9.48 1.15 28.11
CA GLY A 39 -9.71 0.74 29.51
C GLY A 39 -10.06 1.86 30.50
N VAL A 40 -10.28 3.09 30.03
CA VAL A 40 -10.80 4.19 30.86
C VAL A 40 -12.32 4.25 30.67
N GLY A 41 -13.07 4.30 31.78
CA GLY A 41 -14.53 4.12 31.83
C GLY A 41 -15.34 4.99 30.87
N GLU A 42 -16.60 4.59 30.63
CA GLU A 42 -17.55 5.11 29.63
C GLU A 42 -17.30 6.57 29.18
N ILE A 43 -16.46 6.74 28.16
CA ILE A 43 -16.45 7.95 27.35
C ILE A 43 -17.48 7.73 26.24
N GLN A 44 -18.55 8.51 26.24
CA GLN A 44 -19.45 8.56 25.09
C GLN A 44 -18.66 9.02 23.86
N LEU A 45 -18.58 8.17 22.85
CA LEU A 45 -17.95 8.51 21.57
C LEU A 45 -18.56 9.77 21.00
N SER A 46 -17.73 10.59 20.37
CA SER A 46 -18.26 11.65 19.51
C SER A 46 -19.01 11.04 18.32
N ASP A 47 -20.03 11.73 17.83
CA ASP A 47 -20.76 11.33 16.61
C ASP A 47 -19.81 11.11 15.42
N PHE A 48 -18.70 11.87 15.40
CA PHE A 48 -17.65 11.73 14.42
C PHE A 48 -16.96 10.35 14.46
N GLN A 49 -16.59 9.86 15.65
CA GLN A 49 -15.96 8.55 15.81
C GLN A 49 -16.89 7.40 15.43
N ARG A 50 -18.19 7.51 15.77
CA ARG A 50 -19.21 6.52 15.38
C ARG A 50 -19.36 6.45 13.87
N ARG A 51 -19.47 7.60 13.21
CA ARG A 51 -19.55 7.69 11.74
C ARG A 51 -18.32 7.11 11.08
N LEU A 52 -17.14 7.38 11.62
CA LEU A 52 -15.88 6.87 11.07
C LEU A 52 -15.81 5.34 11.18
N ALA A 53 -16.16 4.76 12.33
CA ALA A 53 -16.26 3.31 12.47
C ALA A 53 -17.24 2.69 11.45
N GLN A 54 -18.39 3.31 11.21
CA GLN A 54 -19.34 2.87 10.18
C GLN A 54 -18.75 2.92 8.77
N ASN A 55 -18.03 3.99 8.43
CA ASN A 55 -17.37 4.13 7.13
C ASN A 55 -16.34 3.01 6.91
N TYR A 56 -15.53 2.71 7.93
CA TYR A 56 -14.57 1.61 7.89
C TYR A 56 -15.25 0.25 7.75
N PHE A 57 -16.33 0.01 8.51
CA PHE A 57 -17.10 -1.23 8.39
C PHE A 57 -17.61 -1.44 6.96
N MET A 58 -18.23 -0.42 6.36
CA MET A 58 -18.76 -0.50 5.00
C MET A 58 -17.66 -0.76 3.96
N ALA A 59 -16.52 -0.06 4.08
CA ALA A 59 -15.41 -0.22 3.15
C ALA A 59 -14.80 -1.63 3.23
N VAL A 60 -14.62 -2.15 4.45
CA VAL A 60 -14.11 -3.51 4.67
C VAL A 60 -15.12 -4.54 4.16
N ASP A 61 -16.42 -4.36 4.40
CA ASP A 61 -17.46 -5.27 3.92
C ASP A 61 -17.47 -5.38 2.38
N ILE A 62 -17.32 -4.25 1.68
CA ILE A 62 -17.21 -4.21 0.22
C ILE A 62 -15.93 -4.91 -0.25
N ALA A 63 -14.80 -4.66 0.43
CA ALA A 63 -13.52 -5.28 0.09
C ALA A 63 -13.56 -6.79 0.25
N LEU A 64 -14.15 -7.30 1.34
CA LEU A 64 -14.33 -8.74 1.57
C LEU A 64 -15.22 -9.39 0.51
N LYS A 65 -16.37 -8.79 0.21
CA LYS A 65 -17.27 -9.29 -0.84
C LYS A 65 -16.57 -9.36 -2.21
N THR A 66 -15.80 -8.32 -2.54
CA THR A 66 -15.05 -8.26 -3.80
C THR A 66 -13.96 -9.33 -3.84
N ALA A 67 -13.20 -9.48 -2.76
CA ALA A 67 -12.16 -10.49 -2.63
C ALA A 67 -12.73 -11.92 -2.70
N GLU A 68 -13.88 -12.18 -2.06
CA GLU A 68 -14.56 -13.46 -2.12
C GLU A 68 -15.03 -13.79 -3.55
N VAL A 69 -15.62 -12.83 -4.26
CA VAL A 69 -16.00 -13.01 -5.68
C VAL A 69 -14.77 -13.34 -6.53
N ASN A 70 -13.65 -12.65 -6.31
CA ASN A 70 -12.41 -12.92 -7.04
C ASN A 70 -11.84 -14.30 -6.71
N ARG A 71 -11.87 -14.73 -5.44
CA ARG A 71 -11.50 -16.08 -5.01
C ARG A 71 -12.36 -17.14 -5.69
N GLN A 72 -13.67 -16.93 -5.79
CA GLN A 72 -14.59 -17.87 -6.44
C GLN A 72 -14.37 -17.97 -7.96
N ARG A 73 -13.86 -16.91 -8.60
CA ARG A 73 -13.51 -16.89 -10.02
C ARG A 73 -12.21 -17.65 -10.34
N LYS A 74 -11.29 -17.80 -9.37
CA LYS A 74 -10.05 -18.57 -9.57
C LYS A 74 -10.38 -20.05 -9.85
N ARG A 75 -9.96 -20.55 -11.03
CA ARG A 75 -10.15 -21.95 -11.45
C ARG A 75 -9.02 -22.88 -10.97
N LYS A 76 -7.82 -22.34 -10.80
CA LYS A 76 -6.62 -23.01 -10.28
C LYS A 76 -6.13 -22.26 -9.03
N ASN A 77 -5.46 -22.95 -8.11
CA ASN A 77 -4.92 -22.40 -6.86
C ASN A 77 -5.97 -21.58 -6.06
N LYS A 78 -7.20 -22.11 -6.01
CA LYS A 78 -8.30 -21.51 -5.24
C LYS A 78 -8.08 -21.77 -3.76
N ASP A 79 -7.93 -20.70 -2.99
CA ASP A 79 -7.79 -20.81 -1.55
C ASP A 79 -9.06 -21.42 -0.91
N PRO A 80 -8.92 -22.50 -0.10
CA PRO A 80 -10.06 -23.11 0.57
C PRO A 80 -10.74 -22.17 1.57
N LEU A 81 -10.00 -21.25 2.21
CA LEU A 81 -10.51 -20.41 3.31
C LEU A 81 -11.39 -19.27 2.78
N PRO A 82 -12.68 -19.18 3.16
CA PRO A 82 -13.58 -18.11 2.71
C PRO A 82 -13.18 -16.71 3.18
N VAL A 83 -13.27 -15.72 2.28
CA VAL A 83 -13.01 -14.31 2.62
C VAL A 83 -14.28 -13.71 3.22
N THR A 84 -14.55 -14.03 4.47
CA THR A 84 -15.74 -13.59 5.22
C THR A 84 -15.33 -12.99 6.56
N TRP A 85 -16.24 -12.21 7.16
CA TRP A 85 -16.05 -11.61 8.48
C TRP A 85 -15.73 -12.60 9.61
N GLU A 86 -16.12 -13.87 9.46
CA GLU A 86 -15.83 -14.92 10.44
C GLU A 86 -14.36 -15.32 10.46
N ASN A 87 -13.68 -15.17 9.32
CA ASN A 87 -12.29 -15.55 9.14
C ASN A 87 -11.33 -14.35 9.30
N ILE A 88 -11.76 -13.24 9.89
CA ILE A 88 -10.93 -12.04 10.09
C ILE A 88 -10.43 -11.96 11.53
N ASP A 89 -9.19 -11.49 11.71
CA ASP A 89 -8.72 -11.04 13.01
C ASP A 89 -9.36 -9.69 13.39
N MET A 90 -10.52 -9.78 14.06
CA MET A 90 -11.29 -8.61 14.46
C MET A 90 -10.56 -7.72 15.48
N GLN A 91 -9.64 -8.28 16.27
CA GLN A 91 -8.90 -7.50 17.27
C GLN A 91 -7.78 -6.70 16.62
N GLU A 92 -7.05 -7.29 15.66
CA GLU A 92 -6.09 -6.55 14.85
C GLU A 92 -6.79 -5.47 14.02
N LEU A 93 -7.85 -5.83 13.30
CA LEU A 93 -8.63 -4.89 12.49
C LEU A 93 -9.16 -3.69 13.30
N ALA A 94 -9.74 -3.92 14.47
CA ALA A 94 -10.32 -2.84 15.27
C ALA A 94 -9.25 -1.80 15.66
N ARG A 95 -8.07 -2.27 16.06
CA ARG A 95 -6.96 -1.40 16.44
C ARG A 95 -6.39 -0.65 15.24
N ASP A 96 -6.29 -1.30 14.09
CA ASP A 96 -5.75 -0.68 12.88
C ASP A 96 -6.68 0.43 12.36
N VAL A 97 -7.98 0.18 12.42
CA VAL A 97 -9.01 1.20 12.13
C VAL A 97 -8.89 2.40 13.05
N VAL A 98 -8.69 2.20 14.35
CA VAL A 98 -8.51 3.29 15.33
C VAL A 98 -7.28 4.13 14.98
N THR A 99 -6.17 3.49 14.64
CA THR A 99 -4.92 4.18 14.27
C THR A 99 -5.11 5.05 13.02
N TYR A 100 -5.62 4.49 11.92
CA TYR A 100 -5.84 5.27 10.71
C TYR A 100 -6.92 6.35 10.88
N ALA A 101 -7.94 6.08 11.71
CA ALA A 101 -8.93 7.07 12.10
C ALA A 101 -8.32 8.25 12.86
N ARG A 102 -7.41 8.01 13.81
CA ARG A 102 -6.71 9.05 14.58
C ARG A 102 -5.71 9.84 13.72
N ILE A 103 -5.11 9.20 12.72
CA ILE A 103 -4.33 9.89 11.69
C ILE A 103 -5.22 10.85 10.89
N GLY A 104 -6.50 10.52 10.71
CA GLY A 104 -7.48 11.33 9.99
C GLY A 104 -7.89 10.74 8.63
N LEU A 105 -7.54 9.48 8.37
CA LEU A 105 -7.91 8.78 7.15
C LEU A 105 -9.33 8.23 7.25
N ASP A 106 -10.09 8.36 6.15
CA ASP A 106 -11.48 7.94 6.05
C ASP A 106 -11.70 7.24 4.71
N PRO A 107 -12.06 5.95 4.70
CA PRO A 107 -12.23 5.19 3.46
C PRO A 107 -13.46 5.60 2.65
N SER A 108 -14.39 6.38 3.22
CA SER A 108 -15.50 6.97 2.46
C SER A 108 -15.03 8.12 1.55
N GLN A 109 -13.87 8.70 1.85
CA GLN A 109 -13.29 9.78 1.06
C GLN A 109 -12.42 9.22 -0.06
N LYS A 110 -12.60 9.76 -1.27
CA LYS A 110 -11.90 9.28 -2.47
C LYS A 110 -10.39 9.41 -2.30
N ASN A 111 -9.68 8.30 -2.47
CA ASN A 111 -8.21 8.22 -2.45
C ASN A 111 -7.57 8.57 -1.09
N HIS A 112 -8.28 8.41 0.02
CA HIS A 112 -7.69 8.50 1.36
C HIS A 112 -7.03 7.18 1.75
N ILE A 113 -7.82 6.13 1.89
CA ILE A 113 -7.35 4.83 2.35
C ILE A 113 -8.24 3.72 1.80
N ASN A 114 -7.66 2.57 1.44
CA ASN A 114 -8.39 1.45 0.86
C ASN A 114 -8.05 0.16 1.62
N PRO A 115 -9.04 -0.55 2.19
CA PRO A 115 -8.82 -1.84 2.82
C PRO A 115 -8.61 -2.95 1.79
N ILE A 116 -7.65 -3.84 2.05
CA ILE A 116 -7.33 -4.99 1.23
C ILE A 116 -7.16 -6.21 2.15
N PRO A 117 -8.07 -7.20 2.05
CA PRO A 117 -7.90 -8.47 2.75
C PRO A 117 -6.69 -9.23 2.18
N TYR A 118 -5.84 -9.74 3.06
CA TYR A 118 -4.77 -10.67 2.71
C TYR A 118 -4.73 -11.82 3.71
N LYS A 119 -4.28 -12.99 3.27
CA LYS A 119 -4.27 -14.17 4.12
C LYS A 119 -3.04 -14.16 5.01
N ASN A 120 -3.25 -14.40 6.29
CA ASN A 120 -2.21 -14.69 7.25
C ASN A 120 -2.15 -16.20 7.45
N ASN A 121 -1.14 -16.84 6.84
CA ASN A 121 -0.96 -18.29 6.88
C ASN A 121 -0.71 -18.79 8.32
N ALA A 122 0.00 -18.03 9.15
CA ALA A 122 0.32 -18.42 10.53
C ALA A 122 -0.93 -18.51 11.42
N LYS A 123 -1.89 -17.60 11.25
CA LYS A 123 -3.14 -17.59 12.01
C LYS A 123 -4.28 -18.37 11.33
N ASN A 124 -4.09 -18.76 10.06
CA ASN A 124 -5.14 -19.27 9.17
C ASN A 124 -6.39 -18.38 9.15
N LYS A 125 -6.17 -17.05 9.08
CA LYS A 125 -7.19 -16.00 9.05
C LYS A 125 -6.81 -14.94 8.02
N TYR A 126 -7.73 -14.05 7.71
CA TYR A 126 -7.49 -12.86 6.90
C TYR A 126 -7.22 -11.66 7.81
N ASP A 127 -6.12 -10.97 7.53
CA ASP A 127 -5.84 -9.66 8.07
C ASP A 127 -6.24 -8.61 7.02
N ILE A 128 -6.51 -7.38 7.45
CA ILE A 128 -6.90 -6.29 6.55
C ILE A 128 -5.76 -5.28 6.50
N GLY A 129 -5.08 -5.22 5.36
CA GLY A 129 -4.08 -4.19 5.09
C GLY A 129 -4.76 -2.94 4.56
N PHE A 130 -4.24 -1.78 4.91
CA PHE A 130 -4.78 -0.52 4.42
C PHE A 130 -3.78 0.16 3.50
N ILE A 131 -4.16 0.36 2.24
CA ILE A 131 -3.34 1.14 1.29
C ILE A 131 -3.78 2.59 1.31
N GLU A 132 -2.86 3.46 1.70
CA GLU A 132 -3.03 4.90 1.56
C GLU A 132 -3.11 5.30 0.09
N GLY A 133 -4.17 6.03 -0.23
CA GLY A 133 -4.27 6.74 -1.50
C GLY A 133 -3.46 8.03 -1.48
N TYR A 134 -3.33 8.66 -2.64
CA TYR A 134 -2.48 9.84 -2.79
C TYR A 134 -2.94 11.04 -1.92
N ARG A 135 -4.23 11.19 -1.64
CA ARG A 135 -4.74 12.21 -0.71
C ARG A 135 -4.52 11.83 0.76
N GLY A 136 -4.52 10.53 1.07
CA GLY A 136 -4.15 10.05 2.40
C GLY A 136 -2.69 10.35 2.73
N ILE A 137 -1.79 10.15 1.76
CA ILE A 137 -0.37 10.49 1.88
C ILE A 137 -0.19 11.99 2.13
N GLU A 138 -0.88 12.84 1.36
CA GLU A 138 -0.87 14.29 1.59
C GLU A 138 -1.32 14.64 3.00
N LEU A 139 -2.46 14.10 3.47
CA LEU A 139 -2.97 14.40 4.81
C LEU A 139 -1.97 13.99 5.88
N LYS A 140 -1.36 12.81 5.74
CA LYS A 140 -0.30 12.34 6.63
C LYS A 140 0.93 13.25 6.60
N ALA A 141 1.41 13.63 5.41
CA ALA A 141 2.57 14.49 5.25
C ALA A 141 2.36 15.90 5.81
N VAL A 142 1.17 16.47 5.64
CA VAL A 142 0.82 17.78 6.22
C VAL A 142 0.68 17.70 7.74
N LYS A 143 0.10 16.61 8.27
CA LYS A 143 -0.09 16.43 9.71
C LYS A 143 1.24 16.25 10.45
N TYR A 144 2.13 15.41 9.91
CA TYR A 144 3.37 14.98 10.57
C TYR A 144 4.64 15.66 10.03
N GLY A 145 4.56 16.49 9.00
CA GLY A 145 5.73 17.14 8.41
C GLY A 145 6.37 18.22 9.30
N LEU A 146 7.70 18.33 9.26
CA LEU A 146 8.49 19.34 9.98
C LEU A 146 8.38 20.72 9.31
N ASP A 147 8.72 20.78 8.03
CA ASP A 147 8.67 21.99 7.21
C ASP A 147 7.72 21.75 6.04
N VAL A 148 6.42 21.81 6.30
CA VAL A 148 5.39 21.59 5.26
C VAL A 148 5.40 22.77 4.28
N PRO A 149 5.51 22.52 2.95
CA PRO A 149 5.43 23.59 1.96
C PRO A 149 4.09 24.32 2.00
N ASP A 150 4.10 25.63 1.71
CA ASP A 150 2.87 26.43 1.57
C ASP A 150 2.07 26.01 0.34
N ALA A 151 2.76 25.54 -0.71
CA ALA A 151 2.14 24.96 -1.89
C ALA A 151 3.01 23.84 -2.46
N VAL A 152 2.35 22.76 -2.87
CA VAL A 152 2.96 21.65 -3.62
C VAL A 152 2.36 21.69 -5.02
N ILE A 153 3.18 22.07 -6.00
CA ILE A 153 2.77 22.13 -7.41
C ILE A 153 3.25 20.85 -8.07
N VAL A 154 2.37 20.17 -8.81
CA VAL A 154 2.68 18.90 -9.49
C VAL A 154 2.16 19.00 -10.91
N GLU A 155 3.06 18.91 -11.88
CA GLU A 155 2.72 19.06 -13.29
C GLU A 155 3.40 17.98 -14.15
N LEU A 156 2.72 17.61 -15.23
CA LEU A 156 3.29 16.78 -16.29
C LEU A 156 3.83 17.69 -17.39
N VAL A 157 4.98 17.31 -17.92
CA VAL A 157 5.62 18.02 -19.04
C VAL A 157 5.42 17.18 -20.29
N HIS A 158 4.82 17.80 -21.30
CA HIS A 158 4.61 17.19 -22.60
C HIS A 158 5.57 17.78 -23.63
N LYS A 159 5.69 17.08 -24.75
CA LYS A 159 6.63 17.40 -25.83
C LYS A 159 6.51 18.83 -26.37
N ASN A 160 5.30 19.39 -26.41
CA ASN A 160 5.05 20.74 -26.95
C ASN A 160 5.05 21.82 -25.85
N ASP A 161 5.25 21.47 -24.59
CA ASP A 161 5.37 22.45 -23.51
C ASP A 161 6.79 23.03 -23.44
N THR A 162 6.89 24.28 -22.99
CA THR A 162 8.18 24.89 -22.68
C THR A 162 8.43 24.74 -21.18
N PHE A 163 9.46 23.98 -20.81
CA PHE A 163 9.84 23.78 -19.42
C PHE A 163 11.33 24.02 -19.22
N LYS A 164 11.67 24.90 -18.27
CA LYS A 164 13.05 25.21 -17.89
C LYS A 164 13.18 25.26 -16.37
N VAL A 165 14.09 24.45 -15.85
CA VAL A 165 14.45 24.44 -14.43
C VAL A 165 15.50 25.50 -14.17
N ILE A 166 15.29 26.31 -13.13
CA ILE A 166 16.27 27.28 -12.66
C ILE A 166 16.78 26.80 -11.30
N LYS A 167 17.90 26.09 -11.32
CA LYS A 167 18.51 25.56 -10.09
C LYS A 167 19.19 26.66 -9.29
N LYS A 168 19.38 26.38 -7.99
CA LYS A 168 20.17 27.22 -7.11
C LYS A 168 21.62 27.16 -7.53
N ASP A 169 22.20 28.30 -7.84
CA ASP A 169 23.59 28.44 -8.21
C ASP A 169 24.14 29.77 -7.67
N MET A 170 25.32 30.18 -8.13
CA MET A 170 25.92 31.45 -7.69
C MET A 170 25.09 32.67 -8.12
N ASN A 171 24.33 32.59 -9.21
CA ASN A 171 23.55 33.67 -9.79
C ASN A 171 22.08 33.63 -9.35
N ASN A 172 21.60 32.46 -8.90
CA ASN A 172 20.22 32.23 -8.52
C ASN A 172 20.13 31.72 -7.07
N LYS A 173 19.57 32.56 -6.19
CA LYS A 173 19.56 32.34 -4.74
C LYS A 173 18.68 31.15 -4.29
N TYR A 174 17.63 30.84 -5.04
CA TYR A 174 16.64 29.81 -4.71
C TYR A 174 16.20 29.04 -5.96
N GLU A 175 15.77 27.79 -5.81
CA GLU A 175 15.27 27.03 -6.96
C GLU A 175 13.93 27.59 -7.46
N SER A 176 13.75 27.63 -8.77
CA SER A 176 12.49 28.03 -9.43
C SER A 176 12.38 27.38 -10.81
N TYR A 177 11.33 27.70 -11.56
CA TYR A 177 11.11 27.18 -12.91
C TYR A 177 10.29 28.13 -13.77
N GLU A 178 10.47 27.98 -15.09
CA GLU A 178 9.60 28.55 -16.12
C GLU A 178 8.84 27.39 -16.76
N PHE A 179 7.51 27.48 -16.77
CA PHE A 179 6.65 26.49 -17.40
C PHE A 179 5.54 27.19 -18.17
N GLU A 180 5.46 26.91 -19.47
CA GLU A 180 4.47 27.46 -20.38
C GLU A 180 3.85 26.36 -21.22
N VAL A 181 2.51 26.28 -21.17
CA VAL A 181 1.71 25.40 -22.02
C VAL A 181 1.28 26.21 -23.25
N VAL A 182 1.96 25.99 -24.38
CA VAL A 182 1.74 26.75 -25.61
C VAL A 182 0.36 26.46 -26.21
N ASN A 183 -0.03 25.18 -26.24
CA ASN A 183 -1.36 24.77 -26.70
C ASN A 183 -1.98 23.76 -25.72
N PRO A 184 -2.96 24.17 -24.90
CA PRO A 184 -3.54 23.30 -23.87
C PRO A 184 -4.34 22.12 -24.42
N PHE A 185 -4.79 22.17 -25.68
CA PHE A 185 -5.56 21.09 -26.31
C PHE A 185 -4.68 20.10 -27.11
N ASP A 186 -3.43 20.46 -27.39
CA ASP A 186 -2.48 19.62 -28.13
C ASP A 186 -1.05 19.79 -27.58
N ARG A 187 -0.87 19.25 -26.38
CA ARG A 187 0.41 19.28 -25.67
C ARG A 187 1.40 18.22 -26.17
N GLY A 188 0.91 17.22 -26.92
CA GLY A 188 1.68 16.06 -27.37
C GLY A 188 1.89 15.00 -26.27
N GLU A 189 2.85 14.11 -26.50
CA GLU A 189 3.17 13.00 -25.59
C GLU A 189 3.85 13.47 -24.31
N ILE A 190 3.62 12.75 -23.20
CA ILE A 190 4.26 13.01 -21.91
C ILE A 190 5.74 12.63 -22.01
N ILE A 191 6.64 13.58 -21.72
CA ILE A 191 8.09 13.33 -21.68
C ILE A 191 8.61 13.18 -20.25
N GLY A 192 7.84 13.65 -19.27
CA GLY A 192 8.16 13.55 -17.86
C GLY A 192 7.20 14.39 -17.01
N GLY A 193 7.67 14.81 -15.85
CA GLY A 193 6.94 15.76 -15.01
C GLY A 193 7.80 16.26 -13.86
N PHE A 194 7.25 17.15 -13.05
CA PHE A 194 7.96 17.69 -11.90
C PHE A 194 7.02 17.97 -10.74
N TYR A 195 7.60 18.07 -9.55
CA TYR A 195 6.96 18.76 -8.45
C TYR A 195 7.82 19.90 -7.94
N TYR A 196 7.15 20.88 -7.35
CA TYR A 196 7.78 22.04 -6.73
C TYR A 196 7.18 22.29 -5.35
N HIS A 197 8.06 22.33 -4.35
CA HIS A 197 7.73 22.76 -3.00
C HIS A 197 7.99 24.25 -2.88
N ALA A 198 6.94 25.02 -2.65
CA ALA A 198 7.01 26.46 -2.47
C ALA A 198 6.90 26.82 -0.98
N TYR A 199 7.85 27.60 -0.50
CA TYR A 199 7.90 28.19 0.84
C TYR A 199 7.90 29.72 0.67
N LYS A 200 6.82 30.37 1.07
CA LYS A 200 6.63 31.82 0.92
C LYS A 200 7.54 32.61 1.84
N ASP A 201 7.64 32.18 3.09
CA ASP A 201 8.41 32.87 4.11
C ASP A 201 9.91 32.51 4.05
N ASN A 202 10.24 31.33 3.52
CA ASN A 202 11.62 30.80 3.43
C ASN A 202 11.94 30.29 2.00
N PRO A 203 12.02 31.17 0.98
CA PRO A 203 12.20 30.76 -0.41
C PRO A 203 13.48 29.94 -0.68
N GLU A 204 14.49 30.04 0.17
CA GLU A 204 15.71 29.22 0.09
C GLU A 204 15.47 27.72 0.29
N LYS A 205 14.33 27.34 0.87
CA LYS A 205 13.89 25.94 0.99
C LYS A 205 13.13 25.44 -0.24
N ASN A 206 12.85 26.31 -1.21
CA ASN A 206 12.18 25.90 -2.45
C ASN A 206 12.97 24.80 -3.14
N LYS A 207 12.26 23.72 -3.50
CA LYS A 207 12.86 22.53 -4.13
C LYS A 207 12.04 22.16 -5.36
N ILE A 208 12.69 22.09 -6.51
CA ILE A 208 12.11 21.49 -7.71
C ILE A 208 12.76 20.15 -7.99
N VAL A 209 11.91 19.13 -8.19
CA VAL A 209 12.36 17.78 -8.55
C VAL A 209 11.69 17.36 -9.84
N THR A 210 12.50 16.96 -10.81
CA THR A 210 12.06 16.54 -12.13
C THR A 210 12.16 15.03 -12.27
N PHE A 211 11.20 14.44 -12.97
CA PHE A 211 11.15 13.02 -13.30
C PHE A 211 11.17 12.86 -14.81
N THR A 212 12.04 11.99 -15.30
CA THR A 212 11.92 11.49 -16.67
C THR A 212 10.74 10.54 -16.77
N LEU A 213 10.21 10.31 -17.97
CA LEU A 213 9.18 9.28 -18.18
C LEU A 213 9.64 7.90 -17.66
N ALA A 214 10.90 7.55 -17.89
CA ALA A 214 11.48 6.30 -17.40
C ALA A 214 11.44 6.20 -15.87
N ASP A 215 11.66 7.30 -15.14
CA ASP A 215 11.59 7.29 -13.68
C ASP A 215 10.15 7.13 -13.16
N ILE A 216 9.16 7.61 -13.91
CA ILE A 216 7.75 7.40 -13.59
C ILE A 216 7.36 5.95 -13.86
N GLU A 217 7.79 5.39 -14.98
CA GLU A 217 7.50 4.01 -15.37
C GLU A 217 8.17 2.97 -14.46
N LYS A 218 9.37 3.24 -13.93
CA LYS A 218 10.02 2.38 -12.91
C LYS A 218 9.16 2.18 -11.66
N ARG A 219 8.23 3.11 -11.37
CA ARG A 219 7.32 3.06 -10.21
C ARG A 219 5.98 2.39 -10.54
N LYS A 220 5.79 1.90 -11.77
CA LYS A 220 4.64 1.10 -12.18
C LYS A 220 4.71 -0.28 -11.51
N PRO A 221 3.64 -0.75 -10.84
CA PRO A 221 3.58 -2.12 -10.33
C PRO A 221 3.76 -3.14 -11.46
N GLN A 222 4.48 -4.24 -11.21
CA GLN A 222 4.70 -5.28 -12.23
C GLN A 222 3.37 -5.83 -12.78
N TYR A 223 2.38 -6.05 -11.90
CA TYR A 223 1.04 -6.51 -12.25
C TYR A 223 0.02 -5.37 -12.36
N ALA A 224 0.44 -4.23 -12.92
CA ALA A 224 -0.44 -3.10 -13.14
C ALA A 224 -1.55 -3.43 -14.16
N SER A 225 -2.81 -3.13 -13.81
CA SER A 225 -3.93 -3.30 -14.74
C SER A 225 -3.81 -2.36 -15.94
N VAL A 226 -4.09 -2.92 -17.12
CA VAL A 226 -4.05 -2.25 -18.43
C VAL A 226 -5.04 -1.09 -18.47
N GLU A 227 -6.17 -1.18 -17.74
CA GLU A 227 -7.15 -0.11 -17.62
C GLU A 227 -6.58 1.15 -16.95
N PHE A 228 -5.58 1.02 -16.08
CA PHE A 228 -5.00 2.17 -15.38
C PHE A 228 -3.77 2.74 -16.09
N TRP A 229 -2.86 1.87 -16.54
CA TRP A 229 -1.58 2.29 -17.11
C TRP A 229 -1.52 2.22 -18.64
N GLY A 230 -2.63 1.87 -19.28
CA GLY A 230 -2.65 1.61 -20.70
C GLY A 230 -1.89 0.34 -21.09
N GLY A 231 -2.12 -0.12 -22.32
CA GLY A 231 -1.47 -1.30 -22.90
C GLY A 231 -2.42 -2.08 -23.81
N GLU A 232 -2.08 -3.36 -24.04
CA GLU A 232 -2.87 -4.23 -24.91
C GLU A 232 -3.78 -5.13 -24.08
N LYS A 233 -5.08 -5.11 -24.37
CA LYS A 233 -6.07 -6.02 -23.81
C LYS A 233 -6.49 -7.03 -24.85
N THR A 234 -6.51 -8.32 -24.48
CA THR A 234 -7.04 -9.35 -25.38
C THR A 234 -8.57 -9.29 -25.37
N VAL A 235 -9.16 -9.08 -26.55
CA VAL A 235 -10.61 -9.14 -26.77
C VAL A 235 -10.98 -10.60 -26.95
N TRP A 236 -12.01 -11.04 -26.23
CA TRP A 236 -12.55 -12.40 -26.31
C TRP A 236 -13.92 -12.35 -26.96
N GLU A 237 -14.10 -13.00 -28.11
CA GLU A 237 -15.39 -13.24 -28.73
C GLU A 237 -15.69 -14.75 -28.64
N ASP A 238 -16.88 -15.11 -28.15
CA ASP A 238 -17.32 -16.51 -28.00
C ASP A 238 -16.33 -17.44 -27.28
N GLY A 239 -15.62 -16.91 -26.27
CA GLY A 239 -14.65 -17.67 -25.48
C GLY A 239 -13.35 -17.99 -26.20
N LYS A 240 -13.10 -17.39 -27.37
CA LYS A 240 -11.84 -17.46 -28.11
C LYS A 240 -11.18 -16.08 -28.18
N PRO A 241 -9.84 -16.00 -28.16
CA PRO A 241 -9.14 -14.72 -28.29
C PRO A 241 -9.34 -14.20 -29.73
N ALA A 242 -10.03 -13.07 -29.86
CA ALA A 242 -10.45 -12.47 -31.14
C ALA A 242 -9.55 -11.31 -31.60
N GLY A 243 -8.61 -10.86 -30.76
CA GLY A 243 -7.63 -9.84 -31.11
C GLY A 243 -7.05 -9.13 -29.88
N LYS A 244 -6.17 -8.16 -30.12
CA LYS A 244 -5.63 -7.27 -29.09
C LYS A 244 -6.11 -5.84 -29.37
N GLU A 245 -6.64 -5.18 -28.35
CA GLU A 245 -7.06 -3.78 -28.38
C GLU A 245 -6.10 -2.94 -27.54
N LYS A 246 -5.63 -1.81 -28.08
CA LYS A 246 -4.82 -0.84 -27.34
C LYS A 246 -5.75 0.02 -26.49
N VAL A 247 -5.68 -0.17 -25.18
CA VAL A 247 -6.38 0.63 -24.19
C VAL A 247 -5.42 1.73 -23.75
N GLU A 248 -5.81 2.99 -23.90
CA GLU A 248 -5.04 4.14 -23.39
C GLU A 248 -5.05 4.17 -21.85
N GLY A 249 -6.18 3.76 -21.27
CA GLY A 249 -6.37 3.71 -19.83
C GLY A 249 -6.33 5.10 -19.20
N TRP A 250 -5.99 5.15 -17.92
CA TRP A 250 -5.86 6.40 -17.15
C TRP A 250 -4.37 6.81 -17.04
N TYR A 251 -3.59 6.58 -18.10
CA TYR A 251 -2.13 6.63 -18.07
C TYR A 251 -1.58 7.99 -17.58
N GLU A 252 -2.08 9.08 -18.15
CA GLU A 252 -1.70 10.44 -17.74
C GLU A 252 -1.98 10.67 -16.25
N LYS A 253 -3.15 10.26 -15.77
CA LYS A 253 -3.51 10.37 -14.36
C LYS A 253 -2.62 9.50 -13.47
N MET A 254 -2.17 8.34 -13.94
CA MET A 254 -1.25 7.49 -13.20
C MET A 254 0.14 8.12 -13.13
N CYS A 255 0.64 8.72 -14.22
CA CYS A 255 1.88 9.46 -14.21
C CYS A 255 1.83 10.63 -13.22
N TRP A 256 0.76 11.42 -13.27
CA TRP A 256 0.56 12.53 -12.34
C TRP A 256 0.50 12.06 -10.88
N LYS A 257 -0.25 10.99 -10.59
CA LYS A 257 -0.34 10.41 -9.24
C LYS A 257 1.01 9.92 -8.72
N THR A 258 1.87 9.39 -9.59
CA THR A 258 3.22 8.94 -9.20
C THR A 258 4.06 10.10 -8.69
N ILE A 259 4.06 11.22 -9.42
CA ILE A 259 4.79 12.43 -9.03
C ILE A 259 4.16 13.04 -7.78
N TYR A 260 2.82 13.05 -7.70
CA TYR A 260 2.10 13.56 -6.54
C TYR A 260 2.48 12.79 -5.26
N ARG A 261 2.48 11.45 -5.30
CA ARG A 261 2.92 10.63 -4.16
C ARG A 261 4.39 10.92 -3.79
N ALA A 262 5.26 11.09 -4.79
CA ALA A 262 6.66 11.42 -4.55
C ALA A 262 6.82 12.78 -3.85
N ALA A 263 6.08 13.80 -4.28
CA ALA A 263 6.14 15.15 -3.69
C ALA A 263 5.85 15.13 -2.18
N TYR A 264 4.74 14.52 -1.76
CA TYR A 264 4.38 14.48 -0.34
C TYR A 264 5.24 13.51 0.48
N ASN A 265 5.79 12.47 -0.13
CA ASN A 265 6.75 11.57 0.54
C ASN A 265 8.12 12.22 0.76
N ASP A 266 8.49 13.24 -0.03
CA ASP A 266 9.74 14.00 0.14
C ASP A 266 9.65 15.01 1.29
N ILE A 267 8.45 15.23 1.86
CA ILE A 267 8.28 16.07 3.05
C ILE A 267 8.85 15.33 4.26
N THR A 268 9.85 15.94 4.90
CA THR A 268 10.49 15.39 6.10
C THR A 268 9.50 15.36 7.26
N ILE A 269 9.41 14.20 7.91
CA ILE A 269 8.56 13.99 9.08
C ILE A 269 9.22 14.57 10.32
N ASP A 270 8.46 15.31 11.11
CA ASP A 270 8.88 15.88 12.38
C ASP A 270 8.86 14.82 13.48
N SER A 271 10.03 14.49 14.02
CA SER A 271 10.15 13.56 15.14
C SER A 271 9.34 13.97 16.37
N GLN A 272 9.05 15.26 16.56
CA GLN A 272 8.26 15.74 17.70
C GLN A 272 6.76 15.51 17.50
N LYS A 273 6.30 15.36 16.24
CA LYS A 273 4.89 15.09 15.91
C LYS A 273 4.58 13.60 15.81
N ILE A 274 5.60 12.74 15.82
CA ILE A 274 5.42 11.30 15.79
C ILE A 274 4.69 10.86 17.07
N ASP A 275 3.49 10.33 16.89
CA ASP A 275 2.68 9.70 17.92
C ASP A 275 2.74 8.17 17.78
N ASP A 276 2.20 7.46 18.79
CA ASP A 276 2.09 6.00 18.77
C ASP A 276 1.31 5.50 17.54
N ASP A 277 0.32 6.28 17.08
CA ASP A 277 -0.49 5.97 15.90
C ASP A 277 0.35 5.99 14.61
N TYR A 278 1.24 6.97 14.44
CA TYR A 278 2.16 7.03 13.30
C TYR A 278 3.11 5.83 13.26
N LEU A 279 3.74 5.51 14.41
CA LEU A 279 4.66 4.37 14.50
C LEU A 279 3.96 3.06 14.16
N ARG A 280 2.73 2.90 14.65
CA ARG A 280 1.94 1.71 14.39
C ARG A 280 1.49 1.62 12.93
N ALA A 281 1.08 2.73 12.31
CA ALA A 281 0.78 2.76 10.87
C ALA A 281 2.00 2.36 10.02
N LYS A 282 3.20 2.82 10.39
CA LYS A 282 4.45 2.40 9.73
C LYS A 282 4.71 0.90 9.88
N GLN A 283 4.46 0.33 11.06
CA GLN A 283 4.56 -1.12 11.28
C GLN A 283 3.54 -1.91 10.44
N MET A 284 2.32 -1.40 10.30
CA MET A 284 1.30 -2.02 9.43
C MET A 284 1.72 -1.99 7.96
N ASP A 285 2.27 -0.87 7.48
CA ASP A 285 2.76 -0.75 6.11
C ASP A 285 3.88 -1.76 5.83
N MET A 286 4.80 -1.96 6.77
CA MET A 286 5.85 -2.97 6.70
C MET A 286 5.28 -4.40 6.66
N LYS A 287 4.40 -4.74 7.60
CA LYS A 287 3.71 -6.05 7.61
C LYS A 287 2.97 -6.33 6.30
N MET A 288 2.30 -5.32 5.75
CA MET A 288 1.58 -5.46 4.49
C MET A 288 2.53 -5.67 3.32
N ALA A 289 3.68 -4.99 3.30
CA ALA A 289 4.70 -5.19 2.29
C ALA A 289 5.26 -6.62 2.34
N GLU A 290 5.60 -7.11 3.55
CA GLU A 290 6.04 -8.49 3.78
C GLU A 290 4.99 -9.50 3.32
N ALA A 291 3.73 -9.32 3.70
CA ALA A 291 2.64 -10.21 3.31
C ALA A 291 2.40 -10.25 1.80
N ARG A 292 2.64 -9.16 1.07
CA ARG A 292 2.57 -9.17 -0.41
C ARG A 292 3.71 -9.97 -1.02
N VAL A 293 4.92 -9.82 -0.50
CA VAL A 293 6.07 -10.60 -0.95
C VAL A 293 5.83 -12.09 -0.70
N GLU A 294 5.32 -12.46 0.48
CA GLU A 294 4.97 -13.85 0.81
C GLU A 294 3.89 -14.40 -0.13
N ALA A 295 2.83 -13.63 -0.40
CA ALA A 295 1.78 -14.03 -1.33
C ALA A 295 2.30 -14.21 -2.77
N GLU A 296 3.21 -13.34 -3.23
CA GLU A 296 3.87 -13.47 -4.53
C GLU A 296 4.76 -14.72 -4.59
N ILE A 297 5.47 -15.04 -3.50
CA ILE A 297 6.27 -16.27 -3.41
C ILE A 297 5.34 -17.49 -3.47
N ASP A 298 4.26 -17.54 -2.69
CA ASP A 298 3.31 -18.67 -2.65
C ASP A 298 2.65 -18.93 -4.02
N GLU A 299 2.30 -17.86 -4.75
CA GLU A 299 1.72 -17.98 -6.10
C GLU A 299 2.74 -18.53 -7.12
N ASN A 300 4.03 -18.24 -6.96
CA ASN A 300 5.09 -18.65 -7.90
C ASN A 300 5.85 -19.93 -7.47
N ALA A 301 5.82 -20.32 -6.20
CA ALA A 301 6.52 -21.49 -5.66
C ALA A 301 6.02 -22.84 -6.21
N ASN A 302 4.84 -22.86 -6.85
CA ASN A 302 4.24 -24.04 -7.46
C ASN A 302 4.45 -24.11 -9.00
N GLN A 303 5.44 -23.42 -9.56
CA GLN A 303 5.81 -23.55 -10.98
C GLN A 303 6.85 -24.68 -11.16
N GLU A 304 6.68 -25.50 -12.19
CA GLU A 304 7.44 -26.72 -12.45
C GLU A 304 8.96 -26.48 -12.50
N ILE A 305 9.71 -27.43 -11.93
CA ILE A 305 11.17 -27.49 -11.91
C ILE A 305 11.70 -27.47 -13.35
N ILE A 306 12.67 -26.61 -13.65
CA ILE A 306 13.45 -26.70 -14.89
C ILE A 306 14.31 -27.95 -14.77
N ASP A 307 13.90 -29.01 -15.46
CA ASP A 307 14.67 -30.25 -15.58
C ASP A 307 15.85 -29.97 -16.52
N ILE A 308 17.02 -29.69 -15.95
CA ILE A 308 18.25 -29.60 -16.72
C ILE A 308 18.78 -31.03 -16.82
N GLU A 309 18.38 -31.74 -17.88
CA GLU A 309 19.08 -32.96 -18.28
C GLU A 309 20.51 -32.56 -18.68
N GLY A 310 21.45 -32.76 -17.74
CA GLY A 310 22.87 -32.61 -18.01
C GLY A 310 23.30 -33.68 -19.00
N GLU A 311 23.56 -33.27 -20.25
CA GLU A 311 24.21 -34.11 -21.25
C GLU A 311 25.64 -34.40 -20.76
N ILE A 312 25.86 -35.62 -20.28
CA ILE A 312 27.18 -36.10 -19.87
C ILE A 312 27.97 -36.30 -21.16
N VAL A 313 28.87 -35.35 -21.46
CA VAL A 313 29.87 -35.53 -22.50
C VAL A 313 31.00 -36.37 -21.89
N ASP A 314 31.03 -37.64 -22.27
CA ASP A 314 32.20 -38.53 -22.09
C ASP A 314 33.40 -37.91 -22.84
N ASP A 315 34.45 -37.53 -22.10
CA ASP A 315 35.77 -37.40 -22.68
C ASP A 315 36.78 -38.20 -21.87
N THR A 316 37.53 -39.01 -22.61
CA THR A 316 38.35 -40.13 -22.18
C THR A 316 39.80 -39.71 -21.94
N GLY A 317 40.28 -39.90 -20.70
CA GLY A 317 41.66 -40.28 -20.33
C GLY A 317 42.59 -39.16 -19.83
N PRO A 318 43.78 -39.50 -19.25
CA PRO A 318 44.18 -40.70 -18.51
C PRO A 318 44.57 -40.40 -17.05
N ASP A 319 44.74 -41.47 -16.26
CA ASP A 319 45.17 -41.47 -14.85
C ASP A 319 46.44 -40.63 -14.59
N ILE A 320 46.38 -39.78 -13.56
CA ILE A 320 47.57 -39.25 -12.87
C ILE A 320 47.37 -39.50 -11.38
N GLU A 321 48.29 -40.31 -10.84
CA GLU A 321 48.40 -40.69 -9.44
C GLU A 321 48.56 -39.47 -8.52
N VAL A 322 47.89 -39.57 -7.37
CA VAL A 322 47.94 -38.61 -6.26
C VAL A 322 49.28 -38.74 -5.55
N GLU A 323 50.11 -37.71 -5.62
CA GLU A 323 51.26 -37.53 -4.71
C GLU A 323 50.95 -36.43 -3.69
N HIS A 324 50.92 -36.83 -2.42
CA HIS A 324 50.77 -35.98 -1.25
C HIS A 324 52.08 -35.22 -0.98
N GLU A 325 52.06 -33.90 -1.07
CA GLU A 325 53.01 -33.01 -0.38
C GLU A 325 52.24 -31.92 0.39
N GLU A 326 52.22 -32.02 1.73
CA GLU A 326 52.15 -30.85 2.61
C GLU A 326 53.54 -30.15 2.57
N PRO A 327 53.74 -28.84 2.87
CA PRO A 327 53.00 -28.02 3.84
C PRO A 327 52.92 -26.49 3.55
N HIS A 328 52.35 -25.79 4.53
CA HIS A 328 52.51 -24.39 4.97
C HIS A 328 51.34 -23.40 4.81
N PRO A 329 51.07 -22.60 5.87
CA PRO A 329 49.82 -21.86 6.07
C PRO A 329 49.93 -20.39 5.65
N GLU A 330 48.79 -19.81 5.29
CA GLU A 330 48.30 -18.45 5.59
C GLU A 330 47.16 -18.07 4.61
N PRO A 331 46.29 -17.09 4.92
CA PRO A 331 45.52 -16.89 6.13
C PRO A 331 43.99 -16.90 5.82
N ALA A 332 43.19 -16.87 6.88
CA ALA A 332 41.73 -16.85 6.84
C ALA A 332 41.15 -15.75 5.92
N LYS A 333 40.15 -16.11 5.12
CA LYS A 333 39.20 -15.16 4.55
C LYS A 333 37.88 -15.32 5.27
N ASP A 334 37.50 -14.23 5.93
CA ASP A 334 36.28 -14.05 6.68
C ASP A 334 35.04 -14.33 5.82
N ILE A 335 34.13 -15.06 6.45
CA ILE A 335 32.75 -15.24 6.02
C ILE A 335 32.03 -14.00 6.53
N ASP A 336 31.69 -13.06 5.65
CA ASP A 336 30.75 -12.00 6.02
C ASP A 336 29.73 -11.80 4.91
N GLY A 337 28.49 -12.16 5.24
CA GLY A 337 27.29 -12.02 4.42
C GLY A 337 26.11 -11.64 5.31
N GLN A 338 26.38 -10.77 6.30
CA GLN A 338 25.36 -10.10 7.08
C GLN A 338 24.94 -8.84 6.31
N VAL A 339 23.78 -8.87 5.65
CA VAL A 339 23.21 -7.67 5.03
C VAL A 339 22.70 -6.77 6.16
N THR A 340 23.50 -5.77 6.50
CA THR A 340 23.16 -4.72 7.44
C THR A 340 22.11 -3.79 6.86
N LEU A 341 21.17 -3.41 7.74
CA LEU A 341 20.31 -2.25 7.61
C LEU A 341 21.17 -0.97 7.59
N ASP A 342 20.61 0.03 6.90
CA ASP A 342 20.77 1.47 7.09
C ASP A 342 21.65 2.25 6.08
N ALA A 343 21.16 3.46 5.79
CA ALA A 343 21.71 4.52 4.92
C ALA A 343 21.56 4.38 3.39
N GLY A 344 20.40 4.81 2.87
CA GLY A 344 20.25 5.28 1.48
C GLY A 344 20.59 6.77 1.35
N PRO A 345 21.19 7.21 0.23
CA PRO A 345 21.79 8.53 0.09
C PRO A 345 20.72 9.61 -0.15
N GLY A 346 20.87 10.73 0.55
CA GLY A 346 20.14 11.95 0.24
C GLY A 346 20.54 12.50 -1.12
N TYR A 347 19.55 13.00 -1.86
CA TYR A 347 19.48 14.30 -2.53
C TYR A 347 18.02 14.59 -2.91
#